data_AF-A0A4R6TI68-F1
#
_entry.id   AF-A0A4R6TI68-F1
#
_cell.length_a   1.000
_cell.length_b   1.000
_cell.length_c   1.000
_cell.angle_alpha   90.00
_cell.angle_beta   90.00
_cell.angle_gamma   90.00
#
_symmetry.space_group_name_H-M   'P 1'
#
loop_
_entity.id
_entity.type
_entity.pdbx_description
1 polymer ?
#
loop_
_entity_poly.entity_id
_entity_poly.type
_entity_poly.pdbx_seq_one_letter_code
_entity_poly.pdbx_strand_id
1 'polypeptide(L)'
;MFRKLLRQDLIFLILILSYIILKFSRSNEDYLHENLDKEGVRSVALMTDISSVKTRTYVHYKYSVGGKIYNGSQKIQENSLLPEKLGFYPILYSLEKNNVSKLLLTEKPLNPKKFINDGVYVNGKITKVLEGHYPALDFYISYNFNNQDFSFRTRLHKDSINCSILEDCKNKKIIRIKVSKEYPFFNDLYFKSSDRQRKNINS
;
A
#
# COMPACT_ATOMS: atom_id res chain seq x y z
N MET A 1 26.18 -16.64 -46.03
CA MET A 1 26.35 -15.20 -45.75
C MET A 1 25.01 -14.50 -45.44
N PHE A 2 23.98 -14.67 -46.28
CA PHE A 2 22.64 -14.08 -46.09
C PHE A 2 21.95 -14.33 -44.72
N ARG A 3 22.04 -15.54 -44.15
CA ARG A 3 21.45 -15.83 -42.83
C ARG A 3 22.08 -15.05 -41.66
N LYS A 4 23.34 -14.59 -41.78
CA LYS A 4 24.00 -13.79 -40.74
C LYS A 4 23.57 -12.32 -40.79
N LEU A 5 23.43 -11.75 -42.00
CA LEU A 5 22.94 -10.38 -42.22
C LEU A 5 21.50 -10.20 -41.71
N LEU A 6 20.58 -11.09 -42.12
CA LEU A 6 19.18 -11.08 -41.65
C LEU A 6 19.06 -11.15 -40.11
N ARG A 7 19.99 -11.83 -39.44
CA ARG A 7 19.99 -11.95 -37.97
C ARG A 7 20.47 -10.67 -37.29
N GLN A 8 21.42 -9.94 -37.89
CA GLN A 8 21.90 -8.66 -37.37
C GLN A 8 20.85 -7.55 -37.54
N ASP A 9 20.20 -7.49 -38.70
CA ASP A 9 19.15 -6.51 -38.97
C ASP A 9 17.94 -6.71 -38.06
N LEU A 10 17.55 -7.97 -37.80
CA LEU A 10 16.48 -8.30 -36.86
C LEU A 10 16.82 -7.86 -35.42
N ILE A 11 18.05 -8.11 -34.96
CA ILE A 11 18.50 -7.66 -33.62
C ILE A 11 18.47 -6.13 -33.53
N PHE A 12 18.94 -5.44 -34.56
CA PHE A 12 18.93 -3.98 -34.61
C PHE A 12 17.50 -3.41 -34.55
N LEU A 13 16.57 -4.03 -35.28
CA LEU A 13 15.17 -3.62 -35.31
C LEU A 13 14.48 -3.83 -33.95
N ILE A 14 14.77 -4.95 -33.26
CA ILE A 14 14.31 -5.20 -31.88
C ILE A 14 14.86 -4.14 -30.92
N LEU A 15 16.13 -3.76 -31.03
CA LEU A 15 16.73 -2.72 -30.20
C LEU A 15 16.04 -1.36 -30.41
N ILE A 16 15.80 -0.96 -31.66
CA ILE A 16 15.06 0.27 -31.98
C ILE A 16 13.66 0.23 -31.39
N LEU A 17 12.93 -0.88 -31.57
CA LEU A 17 11.56 -1.01 -31.05
C LEU A 17 11.54 -0.90 -29.53
N SER A 18 12.47 -1.59 -28.85
CA SER A 18 12.58 -1.52 -27.38
C SER A 18 12.89 -0.12 -26.88
N TYR A 19 13.74 0.63 -27.58
CA TYR A 19 14.06 2.02 -27.26
C TYR A 19 12.85 2.94 -27.40
N ILE A 20 12.08 2.80 -28.48
CA ILE A 20 10.85 3.59 -28.71
C ILE A 20 9.83 3.30 -27.61
N ILE A 21 9.58 2.02 -27.29
CA ILE A 21 8.65 1.61 -26.23
C ILE A 21 9.08 2.19 -24.87
N LEU A 22 10.38 2.11 -24.53
CA LEU A 22 10.93 2.67 -23.30
C LEU A 22 10.73 4.19 -23.22
N LYS A 23 10.96 4.91 -24.33
CA LYS A 23 10.81 6.36 -24.38
C LYS A 23 9.36 6.80 -24.21
N PHE A 24 8.42 6.16 -24.91
CA PHE A 24 7.00 6.45 -24.76
C PHE A 24 6.47 6.10 -23.36
N SER A 25 6.92 4.99 -22.77
CA SER A 25 6.52 4.61 -21.42
C SER A 25 6.96 5.63 -20.37
N ARG A 26 8.21 6.11 -20.46
CA ARG A 26 8.74 7.15 -19.56
C ARG A 26 7.99 8.48 -19.72
N SER A 27 7.78 8.93 -20.96
CA SER A 27 7.04 10.16 -21.23
C SER A 27 5.64 10.16 -20.61
N ASN A 28 4.98 9.01 -20.58
CA ASN A 28 3.67 8.87 -19.92
C ASN A 28 3.78 8.91 -18.39
N GLU A 29 4.77 8.24 -17.79
CA GLU A 29 4.97 8.31 -16.34
C GLU A 29 5.34 9.71 -15.86
N ASP A 30 6.19 10.41 -16.59
CA ASP A 30 6.59 11.79 -16.29
C ASP A 30 5.37 12.73 -16.35
N TYR A 31 4.55 12.62 -17.40
CA TYR A 31 3.28 13.35 -17.52
C TYR A 31 2.36 13.10 -16.32
N LEU A 32 2.21 11.84 -15.92
CA LEU A 32 1.36 11.48 -14.78
C LEU A 32 1.91 12.07 -13.48
N HIS A 33 3.23 12.00 -13.25
CA HIS A 33 3.86 12.60 -12.07
C HIS A 33 3.65 14.12 -11.99
N GLU A 34 3.71 14.82 -13.12
CA GLU A 34 3.46 16.27 -13.20
C GLU A 34 1.99 16.63 -12.93
N ASN A 35 1.05 15.76 -13.29
CA ASN A 35 -0.39 16.02 -13.14
C ASN A 35 -1.03 15.38 -11.88
N LEU A 36 -0.26 14.69 -11.04
CA LEU A 36 -0.75 14.07 -9.80
C LEU A 36 -1.48 15.06 -8.89
N ASP A 37 -1.07 16.32 -8.84
CA ASP A 37 -1.71 17.33 -7.99
C ASP A 37 -3.12 17.72 -8.48
N LYS A 38 -3.45 17.46 -9.75
CA LYS A 38 -4.76 17.77 -10.35
C LYS A 38 -5.67 16.54 -10.45
N GLU A 39 -5.10 15.40 -10.83
CA GLU A 39 -5.85 14.18 -11.20
C GLU A 39 -5.61 13.02 -10.24
N GLY A 40 -4.66 13.17 -9.30
CA GLY A 40 -4.30 12.12 -8.37
C GLY A 40 -5.40 11.82 -7.37
N VAL A 41 -5.57 10.54 -7.05
CA VAL A 41 -6.48 10.10 -5.99
C VAL A 41 -5.75 10.10 -4.67
N ARG A 42 -6.39 10.68 -3.65
CA ARG A 42 -5.84 10.75 -2.30
C ARG A 42 -5.98 9.41 -1.58
N SER A 43 -4.92 8.97 -0.92
CA SER A 43 -4.90 7.77 -0.08
C SER A 43 -3.85 7.93 1.03
N VAL A 44 -3.44 6.82 1.65
CA VAL A 44 -2.42 6.77 2.70
C VAL A 44 -1.29 5.83 2.30
N ALA A 45 -0.06 6.25 2.59
CA ALA A 45 1.10 5.38 2.61
C ALA A 45 1.70 5.26 4.01
N LEU A 46 2.30 4.10 4.28
CA LEU A 46 3.22 3.90 5.37
C LEU A 46 4.63 4.24 4.89
N MET A 47 5.26 5.22 5.53
CA MET A 47 6.67 5.51 5.32
C MET A 47 7.52 4.38 5.90
N THR A 48 8.34 3.73 5.09
CA THR A 48 9.13 2.56 5.53
C THR A 48 10.56 2.93 5.89
N ASP A 49 11.20 3.81 5.11
CA ASP A 49 12.61 4.10 5.32
C ASP A 49 13.05 5.44 4.70
N ILE A 50 14.23 5.92 5.12
CA ILE A 50 14.92 7.06 4.51
C ILE A 50 16.30 6.58 4.08
N SER A 51 16.63 6.79 2.81
CA SER A 51 17.97 6.50 2.28
C SER A 51 18.61 7.78 1.75
N SER A 52 19.88 7.97 2.05
CA SER A 52 20.68 9.06 1.47
C SER A 52 21.70 8.49 0.50
N VAL A 53 21.69 9.00 -0.73
CA VAL A 53 22.67 8.66 -1.77
C VAL A 53 23.36 9.94 -2.19
N LYS A 54 24.64 10.07 -1.84
CA LYS A 54 25.42 11.32 -2.01
C LYS A 54 24.72 12.47 -1.28
N THR A 55 24.41 13.56 -1.98
CA THR A 55 23.70 14.74 -1.48
C THR A 55 22.18 14.65 -1.57
N ARG A 56 21.62 13.51 -2.03
CA ARG A 56 20.18 13.35 -2.23
C ARG A 56 19.59 12.39 -1.21
N THR A 57 18.57 12.85 -0.50
CA THR A 57 17.80 12.01 0.42
C THR A 57 16.49 11.57 -0.24
N TYR A 58 16.14 10.31 -0.08
CA TYR A 58 14.92 9.69 -0.61
C TYR A 58 14.13 9.06 0.54
N VAL A 59 12.81 9.21 0.46
CA VAL A 59 11.86 8.51 1.32
C VAL A 59 11.31 7.33 0.56
N HIS A 60 11.29 6.17 1.20
CA HIS A 60 10.65 4.96 0.70
C HIS A 60 9.35 4.73 1.47
N TYR A 61 8.29 4.38 0.75
CA TYR A 61 6.97 4.20 1.34
C TYR A 61 6.21 3.08 0.64
N LYS A 62 5.18 2.58 1.33
CA LYS A 62 4.28 1.52 0.86
C LYS A 62 2.84 1.95 0.98
N TYR A 63 2.04 1.68 -0.03
CA TYR A 63 0.61 1.97 -0.04
C TYR A 63 -0.17 0.84 -0.69
N SER A 64 -1.48 0.80 -0.41
CA SER A 64 -2.37 -0.24 -0.93
C SER A 64 -3.39 0.37 -1.88
N VAL A 65 -3.50 -0.19 -3.09
CA VAL A 65 -4.53 0.15 -4.08
C VAL A 65 -5.16 -1.14 -4.58
N GLY A 66 -6.49 -1.26 -4.46
CA GLY A 66 -7.22 -2.47 -4.88
C GLY A 66 -6.71 -3.76 -4.23
N GLY A 67 -6.25 -3.69 -2.97
CA GLY A 67 -5.69 -4.83 -2.23
C GLY A 67 -4.26 -5.24 -2.61
N LYS A 68 -3.62 -4.54 -3.56
CA LYS A 68 -2.21 -4.75 -3.92
C LYS A 68 -1.33 -3.71 -3.25
N ILE A 69 -0.17 -4.15 -2.76
CA ILE A 69 0.83 -3.26 -2.15
C ILE A 69 1.77 -2.74 -3.24
N TYR A 70 1.90 -1.43 -3.30
CA TYR A 70 2.84 -0.72 -4.16
C TYR A 70 3.94 -0.08 -3.31
N ASN A 71 5.15 -0.06 -3.86
CA ASN A 71 6.28 0.64 -3.26
C ASN A 71 6.49 1.94 -4.03
N GLY A 72 6.69 3.04 -3.32
CA GLY A 72 7.05 4.33 -3.88
C GLY A 72 8.34 4.85 -3.29
N SER A 73 9.01 5.71 -4.05
CA SER A 73 10.19 6.44 -3.60
C SER A 73 10.12 7.88 -4.08
N GLN A 74 10.45 8.84 -3.22
CA GLN A 74 10.42 10.26 -3.53
C GLN A 74 11.65 10.96 -2.97
N LYS A 75 12.29 11.82 -3.77
CA LYS A 75 13.38 12.69 -3.31
C LYS A 75 12.82 13.76 -2.36
N ILE A 76 13.47 13.95 -1.22
CA ILE A 76 13.19 15.06 -0.30
C ILE A 76 13.82 16.33 -0.86
N GLN A 77 13.09 17.44 -0.82
CA GLN A 77 13.65 18.75 -1.19
C GLN A 77 14.69 19.18 -0.14
N GLU A 78 15.77 19.79 -0.60
CA GLU A 78 16.81 20.34 0.28
C GLU A 78 16.17 21.34 1.25
N ASN A 79 16.46 21.22 2.55
CA ASN A 79 15.88 21.97 3.68
C ASN A 79 14.47 21.56 4.17
N SER A 80 13.89 20.45 3.68
CA SER A 80 12.67 19.91 4.31
C SER A 80 12.98 19.16 5.61
N LEU A 81 12.09 19.28 6.60
CA LEU A 81 12.12 18.43 7.79
C LEU A 81 12.05 16.94 7.39
N LEU A 82 12.90 16.12 7.99
CA LEU A 82 12.88 14.69 7.75
C LEU A 82 11.58 14.09 8.30
N PRO A 83 10.85 13.30 7.50
CA PRO A 83 9.62 12.67 7.96
C PRO A 83 9.88 11.61 9.03
N GLU A 84 8.92 11.45 9.93
CA GLU A 84 8.93 10.40 10.94
C GLU A 84 8.88 9.00 10.32
N LYS A 85 9.89 8.18 10.59
CA LYS A 85 9.97 6.78 10.15
C LYS A 85 8.81 5.97 10.71
N LEU A 86 8.22 5.11 9.89
CA LEU A 86 7.00 4.34 10.21
C LEU A 86 5.74 5.19 10.44
N GLY A 87 5.79 6.49 10.12
CA GLY A 87 4.62 7.34 10.07
C GLY A 87 3.72 7.04 8.87
N PHE A 88 2.41 7.25 9.03
CA PHE A 88 1.47 7.23 7.92
C PHE A 88 1.33 8.63 7.35
N TYR A 89 1.45 8.79 6.03
CA TYR A 89 1.33 10.08 5.37
C TYR A 89 0.29 10.01 4.26
N PRO A 90 -0.40 11.13 3.97
CA PRO A 90 -1.22 11.22 2.78
C PRO A 90 -0.38 11.03 1.52
N ILE A 91 -0.99 10.39 0.52
CA ILE A 91 -0.41 10.26 -0.81
C ILE A 91 -1.41 10.67 -1.88
N LEU A 92 -0.87 11.02 -3.04
CA LEU A 92 -1.58 11.04 -4.30
C LEU A 92 -1.03 9.90 -5.17
N TYR A 93 -1.90 9.19 -5.86
CA TYR A 93 -1.50 8.20 -6.86
C TYR A 93 -2.39 8.31 -8.11
N SER A 94 -1.86 7.87 -9.25
CA SER A 94 -2.62 7.84 -10.51
C SER A 94 -3.48 6.57 -10.59
N LEU A 95 -4.76 6.72 -10.94
CA LEU A 95 -5.64 5.57 -11.24
C LEU A 95 -5.23 4.84 -12.53
N GLU A 96 -4.63 5.56 -13.49
CA GLU A 96 -4.17 4.97 -14.75
C GLU A 96 -2.93 4.10 -14.54
N LYS A 97 -2.03 4.57 -13.67
CA LYS A 97 -0.80 3.85 -13.30
C LYS A 97 -0.59 3.90 -11.79
N ASN A 98 -1.06 2.86 -11.11
CA ASN A 98 -0.98 2.73 -9.65
C ASN A 98 0.46 2.69 -9.08
N ASN A 99 1.51 2.62 -9.89
CA ASN A 99 2.91 2.76 -9.44
C ASN A 99 3.38 4.22 -9.40
N VAL A 100 2.68 5.12 -10.10
CA VAL A 100 2.94 6.55 -10.11
C VAL A 100 2.26 7.19 -8.90
N SER A 101 3.07 7.72 -7.99
CA SER A 101 2.60 8.27 -6.72
C SER A 101 3.51 9.37 -6.18
N LYS A 102 2.95 10.19 -5.29
CA LYS A 102 3.59 11.31 -4.61
C LYS A 102 3.17 11.32 -3.14
N LEU A 103 4.15 11.31 -2.24
CA LEU A 103 3.98 11.41 -0.80
C LEU A 103 3.88 12.89 -0.40
N LEU A 104 2.81 13.24 0.32
CA LEU A 104 2.54 14.61 0.76
C LEU A 104 3.28 14.92 2.07
N LEU A 105 4.60 15.11 1.96
CA LEU A 105 5.50 15.39 3.08
C LEU A 105 5.30 16.77 3.72
N THR A 106 4.55 17.66 3.08
CA THR A 106 4.12 18.95 3.66
C THR A 106 3.08 18.78 4.77
N GLU A 107 2.44 17.62 4.85
CA GLU A 107 1.44 17.31 5.86
C GLU A 107 2.04 16.53 7.04
N LYS A 108 1.47 16.73 8.22
CA LYS A 108 1.85 15.97 9.42
C LYS A 108 1.49 14.48 9.26
N PRO A 109 2.24 13.57 9.89
CA PRO A 109 1.86 12.16 9.91
C PRO A 109 0.46 11.99 10.50
N LEU A 110 -0.33 11.16 9.82
CA LEU A 110 -1.67 10.79 10.19
C LEU A 110 -1.64 9.86 11.40
N ASN A 111 -2.54 10.08 12.36
CA ASN A 111 -2.75 9.18 13.48
C ASN A 111 -3.93 8.25 13.20
N PRO A 112 -3.71 6.96 12.86
CA PRO A 112 -4.79 6.05 12.48
C PRO A 112 -5.86 5.91 13.57
N LYS A 113 -5.47 5.97 14.86
CA LYS A 113 -6.39 5.83 15.99
C LYS A 113 -7.47 6.92 15.97
N LYS A 114 -7.10 8.16 15.64
CA LYS A 114 -8.05 9.29 15.54
C LYS A 114 -9.08 9.03 14.45
N PHE A 115 -8.61 8.71 13.24
CA PHE A 115 -9.46 8.44 12.09
C PHE A 115 -10.39 7.23 12.26
N ILE A 116 -9.91 6.18 12.94
CA ILE A 116 -10.73 4.98 13.25
C ILE A 116 -11.78 5.29 14.32
N ASN A 117 -11.44 6.11 15.33
CA ASN A 117 -12.38 6.49 16.39
C ASN A 117 -13.60 7.25 15.84
N ASP A 118 -13.39 8.11 14.84
CA ASP A 118 -14.44 8.87 14.15
C ASP A 118 -15.06 8.09 12.97
N GLY A 119 -14.60 6.85 12.77
CA GLY A 119 -14.99 5.96 11.69
C GLY A 119 -16.38 5.35 11.80
N VAL A 120 -16.79 4.65 10.75
CA VAL A 120 -18.08 3.94 10.67
C VAL A 120 -17.87 2.44 10.74
N TYR A 121 -18.92 1.72 11.11
CA TYR A 121 -18.90 0.27 11.07
C TYR A 121 -19.34 -0.25 9.71
N VAL A 122 -18.58 -1.21 9.17
CA VAL A 122 -18.88 -1.93 7.94
C VAL A 122 -18.80 -3.44 8.20
N ASN A 123 -19.50 -4.20 7.35
CA ASN A 123 -19.43 -5.65 7.37
C ASN A 123 -18.32 -6.10 6.41
N GLY A 124 -17.28 -6.72 6.96
CA GLY A 124 -16.29 -7.43 6.17
C GLY A 124 -16.62 -8.91 6.05
N LYS A 125 -16.26 -9.49 4.91
CA LYS A 125 -16.30 -10.91 4.64
C LYS A 125 -14.96 -11.53 5.01
N ILE A 126 -15.00 -12.56 5.86
CA ILE A 126 -13.83 -13.41 6.11
C ILE A 126 -13.71 -14.34 4.90
N THR A 127 -12.65 -14.17 4.11
CA THR A 127 -12.41 -14.96 2.90
C THR A 127 -11.60 -16.21 3.20
N LYS A 128 -10.74 -16.14 4.22
CA LYS A 128 -9.87 -17.25 4.63
C LYS A 128 -9.45 -17.07 6.09
N VAL A 129 -9.39 -18.19 6.81
CA VAL A 129 -8.79 -18.28 8.14
C VAL A 129 -7.70 -19.33 8.09
N LEU A 130 -6.52 -18.99 8.58
CA LEU A 130 -5.38 -19.91 8.69
C LEU A 130 -4.97 -20.03 10.16
N GLU A 131 -4.54 -21.23 10.55
CA GLU A 131 -3.79 -21.40 11.79
C GLU A 131 -2.48 -20.63 11.68
N GLY A 132 -2.31 -19.64 12.54
CA GLY A 132 -1.04 -18.95 12.73
C GLY A 132 -0.23 -19.64 13.82
N HIS A 133 0.42 -18.84 14.68
CA HIS A 133 0.97 -19.34 15.93
C HIS A 133 -0.14 -19.38 16.99
N TYR A 134 -0.71 -20.55 17.24
CA TYR A 134 -1.74 -20.75 18.26
C TYR A 134 -1.29 -20.11 19.59
N PRO A 135 -2.16 -19.33 20.27
CA PRO A 135 -3.60 -19.17 20.09
C PRO A 135 -4.06 -18.08 19.08
N ALA A 136 -3.16 -17.54 18.25
CA ALA A 136 -3.49 -16.52 17.26
C ALA A 136 -3.79 -17.14 15.87
N LEU A 137 -4.79 -16.60 15.20
CA LEU A 137 -5.24 -17.01 13.88
C LEU A 137 -5.04 -15.88 12.86
N ASP A 138 -4.70 -16.25 11.64
CA ASP A 138 -4.56 -15.33 10.52
C ASP A 138 -5.89 -15.21 9.76
N PHE A 139 -6.49 -14.02 9.81
CA PHE A 139 -7.73 -13.70 9.14
C PHE A 139 -7.46 -12.88 7.88
N TYR A 140 -7.99 -13.35 6.75
CA TYR A 140 -8.04 -12.62 5.49
C TYR A 140 -9.45 -12.07 5.34
N ILE A 141 -9.55 -10.76 5.29
CA ILE A 141 -10.82 -10.05 5.34
C ILE A 141 -10.90 -9.14 4.12
N SER A 142 -12.05 -9.14 3.46
CA SER A 142 -12.39 -8.18 2.41
C SER A 142 -13.66 -7.43 2.75
N TYR A 143 -13.77 -6.18 2.32
CA TYR A 143 -14.98 -5.38 2.47
C TYR A 143 -15.07 -4.35 1.35
N ASN A 144 -16.29 -3.90 1.06
CA ASN A 144 -16.53 -2.81 0.13
C ASN A 144 -16.89 -1.56 0.93
N PHE A 145 -16.30 -0.42 0.56
CA PHE A 145 -16.63 0.87 1.14
C PHE A 145 -16.56 1.95 0.06
N ASN A 146 -17.62 2.75 -0.10
CA ASN A 146 -17.73 3.77 -1.14
C ASN A 146 -17.37 3.26 -2.55
N ASN A 147 -17.93 2.09 -2.93
CA ASN A 147 -17.69 1.41 -4.21
C ASN A 147 -16.22 1.00 -4.46
N GLN A 148 -15.40 0.96 -3.42
CA GLN A 148 -14.02 0.48 -3.48
C GLN A 148 -13.87 -0.79 -2.66
N ASP A 149 -13.19 -1.79 -3.24
CA ASP A 149 -12.89 -3.03 -2.57
C ASP A 149 -11.56 -2.94 -1.82
N PHE A 150 -11.61 -3.32 -0.55
CA PHE A 150 -10.46 -3.39 0.33
C PHE A 150 -10.27 -4.83 0.80
N SER A 151 -9.01 -5.23 0.94
CA SER A 151 -8.65 -6.49 1.55
C SER A 151 -7.41 -6.34 2.41
N PHE A 152 -7.36 -7.08 3.50
CA PHE A 152 -6.20 -7.11 4.38
C PHE A 152 -6.11 -8.44 5.13
N ARG A 153 -4.88 -8.75 5.55
CA ARG A 153 -4.60 -9.80 6.53
C ARG A 153 -4.43 -9.17 7.90
N THR A 154 -5.06 -9.75 8.91
CA THR A 154 -4.82 -9.43 10.32
C THR A 154 -4.61 -10.71 11.12
N ARG A 155 -3.77 -10.66 12.14
CA ARG A 155 -3.57 -11.75 13.09
C ARG A 155 -4.21 -11.40 14.41
N LEU A 156 -5.19 -12.17 14.83
CA LEU A 156 -5.98 -11.90 16.04
C LEU A 156 -5.97 -13.14 16.95
N HIS A 157 -6.01 -12.90 18.26
CA HIS A 157 -6.24 -13.98 19.22
C HIS A 157 -7.64 -14.55 19.00
N LYS A 158 -7.82 -15.86 19.14
CA LYS A 158 -9.13 -16.52 18.98
C LYS A 158 -10.24 -15.85 19.82
N ASP A 159 -9.90 -15.46 21.04
CA ASP A 159 -10.84 -14.79 21.96
C ASP A 159 -11.24 -13.38 21.51
N SER A 160 -10.45 -12.72 20.65
CA SER A 160 -10.78 -11.38 20.14
C SER A 160 -11.94 -11.37 19.15
N ILE A 161 -12.31 -12.52 18.58
CA ILE A 161 -13.37 -12.63 17.56
C ILE A 161 -14.61 -13.38 18.09
N ASN A 162 -14.67 -13.68 19.39
CA ASN A 162 -15.70 -14.54 19.99
C ASN A 162 -15.88 -15.84 19.18
N CYS A 163 -14.78 -16.48 18.81
CA CYS A 163 -14.80 -17.83 18.24
C CYS A 163 -13.89 -18.71 19.09
N SER A 164 -14.48 -19.78 19.65
CA SER A 164 -13.84 -20.60 20.69
C SER A 164 -12.84 -21.60 20.09
N ILE A 165 -13.15 -22.11 18.89
CA ILE A 165 -12.32 -23.06 18.13
C ILE A 165 -12.13 -22.59 16.67
N LEU A 166 -11.07 -23.06 16.02
CA LEU A 166 -10.73 -22.68 14.64
C LEU A 166 -11.90 -22.90 13.67
N GLU A 167 -12.62 -24.01 13.81
CA GLU A 167 -13.70 -24.36 12.91
C GLU A 167 -14.86 -23.37 13.00
N ASP A 168 -15.18 -22.87 14.20
CA ASP A 168 -16.13 -21.77 14.40
C ASP A 168 -15.66 -20.50 13.71
N CYS A 169 -14.35 -20.19 13.80
CA CYS A 169 -13.78 -19.03 13.15
C CYS A 169 -13.84 -19.14 11.62
N LYS A 170 -13.65 -20.34 11.04
CA LYS A 170 -13.81 -20.59 9.60
C LYS A 170 -15.28 -20.50 9.17
N ASN A 171 -16.20 -20.96 9.99
CA ASN A 171 -17.64 -20.90 9.74
C ASN A 171 -18.20 -19.47 9.83
N LYS A 172 -17.52 -18.58 10.58
CA LYS A 172 -17.85 -17.17 10.65
C LYS A 172 -17.50 -16.47 9.33
N LYS A 173 -18.52 -16.21 8.51
CA LYS A 173 -18.36 -15.58 7.19
C LYS A 173 -18.23 -14.05 7.25
N ILE A 174 -18.73 -13.42 8.31
CA ILE A 174 -18.85 -11.96 8.41
C ILE A 174 -18.26 -11.47 9.73
N ILE A 175 -17.57 -10.33 9.68
CA ILE A 175 -17.03 -9.63 10.84
C ILE A 175 -17.31 -8.13 10.73
N ARG A 176 -17.62 -7.51 11.87
CA ARG A 176 -17.85 -6.07 11.95
C ARG A 176 -16.52 -5.35 12.12
N ILE A 177 -16.27 -4.35 11.28
CA ILE A 177 -15.00 -3.61 11.22
C ILE A 177 -15.32 -2.14 11.38
N LYS A 178 -14.54 -1.40 12.18
CA LYS A 178 -14.62 0.06 12.22
C LYS A 178 -13.57 0.64 11.28
N VAL A 179 -14.02 1.38 10.26
CA VAL A 179 -13.18 1.95 9.20
C VAL A 179 -13.25 3.47 9.22
N SER A 180 -12.14 4.14 8.96
CA SER A 180 -12.15 5.60 8.75
C SER A 180 -12.94 5.95 7.50
N LYS A 181 -13.74 7.02 7.57
CA LYS A 181 -14.46 7.56 6.40
C LYS A 181 -13.50 8.14 5.36
N GLU A 182 -12.47 8.86 5.83
CA GLU A 182 -11.53 9.58 4.97
C GLU A 182 -10.43 8.67 4.41
N TYR A 183 -10.01 7.69 5.21
CA TYR A 183 -8.93 6.76 4.85
C TYR A 183 -9.36 5.32 5.14
N PRO A 184 -10.18 4.67 4.28
CA PRO A 184 -10.80 3.38 4.59
C PRO A 184 -9.80 2.28 4.94
N PHE A 185 -8.57 2.34 4.40
CA PHE A 185 -7.46 1.46 4.78
C PHE A 185 -7.22 1.43 6.31
N PHE A 186 -7.42 2.56 7.00
CA PHE A 186 -7.39 2.60 8.45
C PHE A 186 -8.63 1.94 9.04
N ASN A 187 -8.40 0.76 9.60
CA ASN A 187 -9.45 -0.04 10.23
C ASN A 187 -8.99 -0.67 11.54
N ASP A 188 -9.92 -0.83 12.48
CA ASP A 188 -9.61 -1.26 13.84
C ASP A 188 -8.98 -2.66 13.90
N LEU A 189 -9.47 -3.62 13.12
CA LEU A 189 -8.95 -4.99 13.11
C LEU A 189 -7.51 -5.08 12.59
N TYR A 190 -7.14 -4.28 11.60
CA TYR A 190 -5.76 -4.21 11.12
C TYR A 190 -4.80 -3.69 12.18
N PHE A 191 -5.18 -2.63 12.91
CA PHE A 191 -4.34 -2.07 13.97
C PHE A 191 -4.40 -2.87 15.28
N LYS A 192 -5.42 -3.71 15.48
CA LYS A 192 -5.48 -4.69 16.57
C LYS A 192 -4.61 -5.93 16.33
N SER A 193 -3.99 -6.07 15.14
CA SER A 193 -3.18 -7.24 14.82
C SER A 193 -2.04 -7.45 15.81
N SER A 194 -1.87 -8.68 16.31
CA SER A 194 -0.79 -9.05 17.24
C SER A 194 0.60 -8.72 16.70
N ASP A 195 0.82 -8.97 15.41
CA ASP A 195 2.09 -8.71 14.71
C ASP A 195 2.46 -7.21 14.73
N ARG A 196 1.47 -6.33 14.90
CA ARG A 196 1.65 -4.87 14.87
C ARG A 196 1.68 -4.25 16.25
N GLN A 197 1.07 -4.90 17.24
CA GLN A 197 1.19 -4.54 18.65
C GLN A 197 2.54 -4.97 19.23
N ARG A 198 3.10 -6.09 18.76
CA ARG A 198 4.41 -6.61 19.22
C ARG A 198 5.63 -5.92 18.61
N LYS A 199 5.50 -4.75 17.97
CA LYS A 199 6.66 -3.88 17.74
C LYS A 199 7.13 -3.29 19.08
N ASN A 200 7.75 -4.13 19.94
CA ASN A 200 8.69 -3.67 20.95
C ASN A 200 9.82 -2.95 20.18
N ILE A 201 10.05 -1.67 20.44
CA ILE A 201 10.86 -1.18 21.56
C ILE A 201 12.14 -2.02 21.66
N ASN A 202 12.97 -1.91 20.63
CA ASN A 202 14.41 -1.96 20.73
C ASN A 202 14.90 -0.96 19.68
N SER A 203 14.97 0.29 20.15
CA SER A 203 15.75 1.39 19.58
C SER A 203 17.22 1.00 19.45
#